data_AF-A0A969VM63-F1
#
_entry.id   AF-A0A969VM63-F1
#
_cell.length_a   1.000
_cell.length_b   1.000
_cell.length_c   1.000
_cell.angle_alpha   90.00
_cell.angle_beta   90.00
_cell.angle_gamma   90.00
#
_symmetry.space_group_name_H-M   'P 1'
#
loop_
_entity.id
_entity.type
_entity.pdbx_description
1 polymer ?
#
loop_
_entity_poly.entity_id
_entity_poly.type
_entity_poly.pdbx_seq_one_letter_code
_entity_poly.pdbx_strand_id
1 'polypeptide(L)'
;MPISKPPQSGRRPLPLSADAKQKLLRRRIDEDKFDPFATDPNPEVSEWGRLALRVPEIDYVFTLADLCAERSLSSDERLRVFYVGKTLIAYNRAYALANTPLIVPKPTMNSMPTCAG
;
A
#
# COMPACT_ATOMS: atom_id res chain seq x y z
N MET A 1 28.31 3.11 17.77
CA MET A 1 28.17 2.29 16.54
C MET A 1 27.04 2.90 15.74
N PRO A 2 27.18 3.09 14.41
CA PRO A 2 26.09 3.65 13.62
C PRO A 2 24.88 2.72 13.67
N ILE A 3 23.67 3.28 13.82
CA ILE A 3 22.45 2.46 13.78
C ILE A 3 22.26 1.97 12.34
N SER A 4 22.14 0.64 12.17
CA SER A 4 21.89 0.05 10.86
C SER A 4 20.52 0.50 10.34
N LYS A 5 20.43 0.76 9.03
CA LYS A 5 19.15 1.07 8.38
C LYS A 5 18.13 -0.06 8.64
N PRO A 6 16.85 0.28 8.82
CA PRO A 6 15.81 -0.72 8.98
C PRO A 6 15.65 -1.53 7.70
N PRO A 7 15.32 -2.83 7.80
CA PRO A 7 15.11 -3.68 6.63
C PRO A 7 13.98 -3.14 5.76
N GLN A 8 14.12 -3.32 4.44
CA GLN A 8 13.17 -2.88 3.42
C GLN A 8 12.69 -4.07 2.61
N SER A 9 11.41 -4.09 2.24
CA SER A 9 10.86 -5.11 1.35
C SER A 9 11.35 -4.95 -0.08
N GLY A 10 11.61 -3.71 -0.50
CA GLY A 10 12.00 -3.36 -1.88
C GLY A 10 10.86 -3.50 -2.89
N ARG A 11 9.67 -3.90 -2.46
CA ARG A 11 8.50 -4.06 -3.33
C ARG A 11 7.92 -2.70 -3.68
N ARG A 12 7.65 -2.48 -4.96
CA ARG A 12 7.08 -1.25 -5.49
C ARG A 12 5.93 -1.59 -6.44
N PRO A 13 4.84 -0.80 -6.46
CA PRO A 13 3.78 -1.01 -7.42
C PRO A 13 4.26 -0.64 -8.82
N LEU A 14 3.51 -1.06 -9.82
CA LEU A 14 3.73 -0.62 -11.19
C LEU A 14 3.67 0.91 -11.26
N PRO A 15 4.59 1.56 -11.99
CA PRO A 15 4.59 3.02 -12.13
C PRO A 15 3.27 3.52 -12.70
N LEU A 16 2.65 4.49 -12.02
CA LEU A 16 1.52 5.23 -12.55
C LEU A 16 2.00 6.46 -13.31
N SER A 17 1.30 6.82 -14.39
CA SER A 17 1.44 8.15 -14.97
C SER A 17 0.97 9.21 -13.96
N ALA A 18 1.49 10.45 -14.10
CA ALA A 18 1.10 11.56 -13.24
C ALA A 18 -0.43 11.79 -13.27
N ASP A 19 -1.03 11.70 -14.45
CA ASP A 19 -2.48 11.87 -14.62
C ASP A 19 -3.29 10.76 -13.93
N ALA A 20 -2.84 9.49 -14.05
CA ALA A 20 -3.50 8.36 -13.40
C ALA A 20 -3.43 8.49 -11.86
N LYS A 21 -2.27 8.86 -11.33
CA LYS A 21 -2.07 9.14 -9.91
C LYS A 21 -2.98 10.28 -9.43
N GLN A 22 -3.03 11.38 -10.17
CA GLN A 22 -3.87 12.53 -9.82
C GLN A 22 -5.36 12.17 -9.87
N LYS A 23 -5.79 11.37 -10.85
CA LYS A 23 -7.17 10.88 -10.96
C LYS A 23 -7.57 10.06 -9.73
N LEU A 24 -6.69 9.17 -9.26
CA LEU A 24 -6.91 8.42 -8.02
C LEU A 24 -7.02 9.38 -6.82
N LEU A 25 -6.05 10.26 -6.62
CA LEU A 25 -5.99 11.17 -5.48
C LEU A 25 -7.15 12.19 -5.41
N ARG A 26 -7.82 12.48 -6.53
CA ARG A 26 -9.02 13.33 -6.57
C ARG A 26 -10.27 12.64 -6.04
N ARG A 27 -10.36 11.31 -6.12
CA ARG A 27 -11.50 10.55 -5.59
C ARG A 27 -11.56 10.75 -4.08
N ARG A 28 -12.64 11.32 -3.54
CA ARG A 28 -12.84 11.42 -2.09
C ARG A 28 -13.40 10.09 -1.57
N ILE A 29 -12.84 9.61 -0.48
CA ILE A 29 -13.30 8.45 0.29
C ILE A 29 -13.31 8.87 1.77
N ASP A 30 -14.15 8.24 2.60
CA ASP A 30 -14.28 8.67 4.00
C ASP A 30 -13.03 8.35 4.83
N GLU A 31 -12.32 7.28 4.48
CA GLU A 31 -11.08 6.83 5.11
C GLU A 31 -9.97 7.88 5.08
N ASP A 32 -9.97 8.80 4.11
CA ASP A 32 -9.00 9.91 4.04
C ASP A 32 -8.99 10.76 5.33
N LYS A 33 -10.10 10.80 6.09
CA LYS A 33 -10.26 11.65 7.29
C LYS A 33 -9.64 11.06 8.55
N PHE A 34 -9.46 9.75 8.61
CA PHE A 34 -9.09 9.06 9.86
C PHE A 34 -8.02 7.98 9.66
N ASP A 35 -7.70 7.61 8.42
CA ASP A 35 -6.59 6.70 8.17
C ASP A 35 -5.27 7.34 8.64
N PRO A 36 -4.49 6.64 9.49
CA PRO A 36 -3.29 7.22 10.10
C PRO A 36 -2.20 7.52 9.06
N PHE A 37 -2.25 6.92 7.87
CA PHE A 37 -1.30 7.22 6.81
C PHE A 37 -1.80 8.37 5.96
N ALA A 38 -3.07 8.36 5.54
CA ALA A 38 -3.66 9.43 4.73
C ALA A 38 -3.60 10.80 5.43
N THR A 39 -3.72 10.82 6.75
CA THR A 39 -3.66 12.04 7.59
C THR A 39 -2.25 12.35 8.12
N ASP A 40 -1.21 11.62 7.69
CA ASP A 40 0.16 11.84 8.15
C ASP A 40 0.65 13.25 7.80
N PRO A 41 1.36 13.95 8.70
CA PRO A 41 1.92 15.27 8.41
C PRO A 41 3.03 15.25 7.35
N ASN A 42 3.67 14.10 7.11
CA ASN A 42 4.62 13.96 6.01
C ASN A 42 3.84 13.78 4.69
N PRO A 43 4.01 14.68 3.72
CA PRO A 43 3.21 14.67 2.50
C PRO A 43 3.42 13.42 1.65
N GLU A 44 4.63 12.83 1.67
CA GLU A 44 4.90 11.59 0.94
C GLU A 44 4.18 10.40 1.58
N VAL A 45 4.17 10.32 2.92
CA VAL A 45 3.41 9.28 3.65
C VAL A 45 1.91 9.46 3.44
N SER A 46 1.41 10.70 3.50
CA SER A 46 0.01 11.03 3.20
C SER A 46 -0.39 10.59 1.81
N GLU A 47 0.41 10.93 0.80
CA GLU A 47 0.12 10.58 -0.58
C GLU A 47 0.08 9.06 -0.80
N TRP A 48 1.08 8.32 -0.31
CA TRP A 48 1.11 6.86 -0.40
C TRP A 48 0.00 6.20 0.41
N GLY A 49 -0.33 6.73 1.59
CA GLY A 49 -1.48 6.29 2.38
C GLY A 49 -2.79 6.40 1.61
N ARG A 50 -3.01 7.55 0.97
CA ARG A 50 -4.19 7.80 0.13
C ARG A 50 -4.23 6.89 -1.10
N LEU A 51 -3.09 6.64 -1.75
CA LEU A 51 -3.03 5.71 -2.88
C LEU A 51 -3.35 4.28 -2.46
N ALA A 52 -2.80 3.80 -1.34
CA ALA A 52 -3.04 2.46 -0.81
C ALA A 52 -4.51 2.22 -0.43
N LEU A 53 -5.26 3.26 -0.06
CA LEU A 53 -6.72 3.15 0.17
C LEU A 53 -7.54 3.03 -1.12
N ARG A 54 -6.99 3.45 -2.26
CA ARG A 54 -7.70 3.51 -3.55
C ARG A 54 -7.35 2.35 -4.47
N VAL A 55 -6.15 1.79 -4.30
CA VAL A 55 -5.64 0.68 -5.07
C VAL A 55 -5.42 -0.48 -4.10
N PRO A 56 -6.31 -1.49 -4.07
CA PRO A 56 -6.20 -2.65 -3.18
C PRO A 56 -5.11 -3.63 -3.66
N GLU A 57 -3.93 -3.10 -3.93
CA GLU A 57 -2.75 -3.84 -4.38
C GLU A 57 -1.70 -3.84 -3.27
N ILE A 58 -1.18 -5.03 -3.00
CA ILE A 58 -0.27 -5.27 -1.87
C ILE A 58 1.03 -4.43 -1.98
N ASP A 59 1.49 -4.13 -3.19
CA ASP A 59 2.74 -3.39 -3.42
C ASP A 59 2.65 -1.91 -3.00
N TYR A 60 1.47 -1.31 -3.05
CA TYR A 60 1.25 0.04 -2.49
C TYR A 60 1.39 0.03 -0.97
N VAL A 61 0.90 -1.03 -0.32
CA VAL A 61 1.01 -1.19 1.13
C VAL A 61 2.46 -1.48 1.55
N PHE A 62 3.19 -2.30 0.79
CA PHE A 62 4.62 -2.51 1.02
C PHE A 62 5.44 -1.23 0.86
N THR A 63 5.17 -0.45 -0.19
CA THR A 63 5.83 0.84 -0.38
C THR A 63 5.58 1.80 0.80
N LEU A 64 4.35 1.83 1.31
CA LEU A 64 3.99 2.63 2.48
C LEU A 64 4.69 2.13 3.76
N ALA A 65 4.82 0.82 3.92
CA ALA A 65 5.54 0.21 5.05
C ALA A 65 7.02 0.55 5.02
N ASP A 66 7.68 0.38 3.87
CA ASP A 66 9.08 0.72 3.64
C ASP A 66 9.35 2.21 3.93
N LEU A 67 8.48 3.09 3.43
CA LEU A 67 8.58 4.54 3.66
C LEU A 67 8.48 4.91 5.15
N CYS A 68 7.59 4.25 5.89
CA CYS A 68 7.48 4.44 7.34
C CYS A 68 8.70 3.85 8.08
N ALA A 69 9.21 2.70 7.63
CA ALA A 69 10.38 2.07 8.23
C ALA A 69 11.59 2.99 8.11
N GLU A 70 11.88 3.54 6.93
CA GLU A 70 12.97 4.50 6.73
C GLU A 70 12.87 5.73 7.63
N ARG A 71 11.64 6.16 7.97
CA ARG A 71 11.37 7.32 8.83
C ARG A 71 11.34 6.99 10.32
N SER A 72 11.48 5.72 10.70
CA SER A 72 11.53 5.32 12.10
C SER A 72 12.73 5.89 12.84
N LEU A 73 13.78 6.28 12.12
CA LEU A 73 14.94 6.99 12.66
C LEU A 73 15.00 8.40 12.08
N SER A 74 15.23 9.38 12.94
CA SER A 74 15.55 10.74 12.50
C SER A 74 17.02 10.87 12.07
N SER A 75 17.37 12.00 11.47
CA SER A 75 18.75 12.33 11.08
C SER A 75 19.71 12.41 12.27
N ASP A 76 19.21 12.68 13.48
CA ASP A 76 19.95 12.66 14.74
C ASP A 76 19.82 11.30 15.48
N GLU A 77 19.50 10.23 14.75
CA GLU A 77 19.43 8.84 15.24
C GLU A 77 18.42 8.61 16.38
N ARG A 78 17.42 9.49 16.52
CA ARG A 78 16.33 9.30 17.50
C ARG A 78 15.21 8.46 16.90
N LEU A 79 14.68 7.56 17.73
CA LEU A 79 13.55 6.71 17.37
C LEU A 79 12.26 7.54 17.31
N ARG A 80 11.62 7.53 16.14
CA ARG A 80 10.27 8.06 15.91
C ARG A 80 9.26 6.93 16.05
N VAL A 81 8.84 6.68 17.30
CA VAL A 81 7.96 5.56 17.67
C VAL A 81 6.68 5.48 16.82
N PHE A 82 6.12 6.62 16.43
CA PHE A 82 4.93 6.64 15.58
C PHE A 82 5.17 6.05 14.18
N TYR A 83 6.35 6.26 13.58
CA TYR A 83 6.69 5.63 12.30
C TYR A 83 6.99 4.13 12.45
N VAL A 84 7.52 3.69 13.61
CA VAL A 84 7.62 2.26 13.94
C VAL A 84 6.22 1.63 13.97
N GLY A 85 5.28 2.24 14.70
CA GLY A 85 3.89 1.76 14.76
C GLY A 85 3.23 1.70 13.39
N LYS A 86 3.39 2.76 12.57
CA LYS A 86 2.87 2.80 11.20
C LYS A 86 3.47 1.72 10.30
N THR A 87 4.76 1.43 10.45
CA THR A 87 5.42 0.32 9.73
C THR A 87 4.73 -1.02 10.02
N LEU A 88 4.48 -1.32 11.30
CA LEU A 88 3.81 -2.56 11.70
C LEU A 88 2.36 -2.63 11.23
N ILE A 89 1.62 -1.52 11.30
CA ILE A 89 0.25 -1.44 10.79
C ILE A 89 0.23 -1.71 9.27
N ALA A 90 1.15 -1.12 8.51
CA ALA A 90 1.21 -1.31 7.07
C ALA A 90 1.54 -2.77 6.72
N TYR A 91 2.52 -3.39 7.38
CA TYR A 91 2.81 -4.81 7.15
C TYR A 91 1.64 -5.73 7.52
N ASN A 92 0.90 -5.42 8.58
CA ASN A 92 -0.32 -6.16 8.92
C ASN A 92 -1.42 -6.01 7.85
N ARG A 93 -1.55 -4.82 7.23
CA ARG A 93 -2.45 -4.62 6.08
C ARG A 93 -2.00 -5.44 4.87
N ALA A 94 -0.70 -5.49 4.60
CA ALA A 94 -0.15 -6.29 3.50
C ALA A 94 -0.42 -7.79 3.73
N TYR A 95 -0.23 -8.26 4.97
CA TYR A 95 -0.58 -9.62 5.37
C TYR A 95 -2.08 -9.90 5.18
N ALA A 96 -2.96 -8.99 5.60
CA ALA A 96 -4.41 -9.16 5.41
C ALA A 96 -4.79 -9.22 3.93
N LEU A 97 -4.20 -8.39 3.07
CA LEU A 97 -4.40 -8.44 1.62
C LEU A 97 -3.91 -9.76 1.01
N ALA A 98 -2.74 -10.24 1.42
CA ALA A 98 -2.19 -11.52 0.94
C ALA A 98 -3.08 -12.72 1.29
N ASN A 99 -3.80 -12.65 2.41
CA ASN A 99 -4.70 -13.70 2.88
C ASN A 99 -6.16 -13.50 2.44
N THR A 100 -6.47 -12.42 1.72
CA THR A 100 -7.79 -12.24 1.14
C THR A 100 -7.89 -13.16 -0.08
N PRO A 101 -8.83 -14.12 -0.11
CA PRO A 101 -8.95 -15.03 -1.24
C PRO A 101 -9.22 -14.22 -2.51
N LEU A 102 -8.44 -14.48 -3.55
CA LEU A 102 -8.73 -13.92 -4.87
C LEU A 102 -10.14 -14.38 -5.25
N ILE A 103 -11.06 -13.44 -5.47
CA ILE A 103 -12.32 -13.75 -6.15
C ILE A 103 -11.92 -14.10 -7.58
N VAL A 104 -11.67 -15.38 -7.83
CA VAL A 104 -11.52 -15.90 -9.18
C VAL A 104 -12.93 -15.90 -9.77
N PRO A 105 -13.23 -15.08 -10.80
CA PRO A 105 -14.52 -15.16 -11.45
C PRO A 105 -14.73 -16.59 -11.93
N LYS A 106 -15.83 -17.21 -11.50
CA LYS A 106 -16.22 -18.55 -11.94
C LYS A 106 -16.22 -18.54 -13.47
N PRO A 107 -15.50 -19.46 -14.15
CA PRO A 107 -15.57 -19.53 -15.60
C PRO A 107 -17.04 -19.74 -15.98
N THR A 108 -17.59 -18.80 -16.76
CA THR A 108 -18.91 -18.96 -17.35
C THR A 108 -18.85 -20.18 -18.26
N MET A 109 -19.41 -21.30 -17.80
CA MET A 109 -19.68 -22.47 -18.62
C MET A 109 -20.72 -22.10 -19.67
N ASN A 110 -20.30 -21.44 -20.75
CA ASN A 110 -21.09 -21.23 -21.95
C ASN A 110 -20.14 -21.13 -23.15
N SER A 111 -19.62 -22.29 -23.56
CA SER A 111 -19.27 -22.60 -24.95
C SER A 111 -18.76 -24.04 -25.02
N MET A 112 -19.68 -25.00 -24.93
CA MET A 112 -19.43 -26.27 -25.61
C MET A 112 -19.68 -26.01 -27.11
N PRO A 113 -18.71 -26.24 -28.01
CA PRO A 113 -19.05 -26.41 -29.40
C PRO A 113 -19.79 -27.73 -29.53
N THR A 114 -21.03 -27.68 -30.02
CA THR A 114 -21.73 -28.86 -30.53
C THR A 114 -20.96 -29.37 -31.73
N CYS A 115 -20.17 -30.43 -31.55
CA CYS A 115 -19.70 -31.24 -32.66
C CYS A 115 -20.89 -32.07 -33.17
N ALA A 116 -21.55 -31.57 -34.20
CA ALA A 116 -22.36 -32.37 -35.11
C ALA A 116 -21.47 -32.72 -36.31
N GLY A 117 -21.36 -34.02 -36.62
CA GLY A 117 -20.60 -34.55 -37.75
C GLY A 117 -20.10 -35.95 -37.47
#